data_AF-A0A938Z7J4-F1
#
_entry.id   AF-A0A938Z7J4-F1
#
_cell.length_a   1.000
_cell.length_b   1.000
_cell.length_c   1.000
_cell.angle_alpha   90.00
_cell.angle_beta   90.00
_cell.angle_gamma   90.00
#
_symmetry.space_group_name_H-M   'P 1'
#
loop_
_entity.id
_entity.type
_entity.pdbx_description
1 polymer ?
#
loop_
_entity_poly.entity_id
_entity_poly.type
_entity_poly.pdbx_seq_one_letter_code
_entity_poly.pdbx_strand_id
1 'polypeptide(L)' 'MIKYIWDRMKALFREPDGFVLIYKRLSVRGGYQWPRKQSEVRNLSWREFDWLMSGIDIDQPKALKAE' A
#
# COMPACT_ATOMS: atom_id res chain seq x y z
N MET A 1 -7.86 9.52 22.47
CA MET A 1 -7.50 8.25 21.80
C MET A 1 -7.18 8.57 20.33
N ILE A 2 -5.91 8.78 19.99
CA ILE A 2 -5.51 9.05 18.61
C ILE A 2 -5.34 7.70 17.93
N LYS A 3 -6.39 7.25 17.23
CA LYS A 3 -6.34 6.03 16.41
C LYS A 3 -5.53 6.40 15.17
N TYR A 4 -4.32 5.86 15.04
CA TYR A 4 -3.54 6.06 13.82
C TYR A 4 -4.30 5.44 12.63
N ILE A 5 -4.62 6.27 11.64
CA ILE A 5 -5.41 5.92 10.46
C ILE A 5 -4.43 5.44 9.38
N TRP A 6 -4.09 4.15 9.41
CA TRP A 6 -3.24 3.50 8.40
C TRP A 6 -4.08 2.84 7.30
N ASP A 7 -5.40 2.96 7.34
CA ASP A 7 -6.33 2.31 6.41
C ASP A 7 -6.53 3.07 5.09
N ARG A 8 -5.81 4.18 4.85
CA ARG A 8 -6.03 5.06 3.69
C ARG A 8 -4.75 5.32 2.92
N MET A 9 -4.89 5.42 1.60
CA MET A 9 -3.87 5.85 0.66
C MET A 9 -4.37 7.04 -0.14
N LYS A 10 -3.47 7.99 -0.40
CA LYS A 10 -3.67 9.07 -1.35
C LYS A 10 -2.59 8.98 -2.43
N ALA A 11 -2.98 9.12 -3.68
CA ALA A 11 -2.05 9.31 -4.79
C ALA A 11 -2.51 10.49 -5.64
N LEU A 12 -1.54 11.23 -6.17
CA LEU A 12 -1.81 12.35 -7.07
C LEU A 12 -1.34 11.95 -8.46
N PHE A 13 -2.25 11.94 -9.42
CA PHE A 13 -1.95 11.67 -10.82
C PHE A 13 -2.01 12.99 -11.59
N ARG A 14 -0.92 13.36 -12.27
CA ARG A 14 -0.81 14.59 -13.07
C ARG A 14 -1.38 14.30 -14.46
N GLU A 15 -2.37 15.09 -14.86
CA GLU A 15 -2.89 15.14 -16.23
C GLU A 15 -2.44 16.46 -16.90
N PRO A 16 -2.55 16.59 -18.23
CA PRO A 16 -2.17 17.83 -18.92
C PRO A 16 -2.93 19.07 -18.44
N ASP A 17 -4.19 18.92 -18.03
CA ASP A 17 -5.11 19.97 -17.62
C ASP A 17 -5.29 20.06 -16.10
N GLY A 18 -4.68 19.17 -15.32
CA GLY A 18 -4.84 19.19 -13.87
C GLY A 18 -4.27 18.00 -13.12
N PHE A 19 -4.93 17.65 -12.02
CA PHE A 19 -4.55 16.52 -11.18
C PHE A 19 -5.76 15.72 -10.74
N VAL A 20 -5.63 14.41 -10.78
CA VAL A 20 -6.57 13.48 -10.17
C VAL A 20 -6.03 13.08 -8.79
N LEU A 21 -6.84 13.35 -7.76
CA LEU A 21 -6.59 12.81 -6.42
C LEU A 21 -7.25 11.44 -6.29
N ILE A 22 -6.44 10.40 -6.25
CA ILE A 22 -6.87 9.04 -5.96
C ILE A 22 -6.89 8.88 -4.45
N TYR A 23 -8.07 8.57 -3.90
CA TYR A 23 -8.25 8.26 -2.48
C TYR A 23 -8.78 6.84 -2.34
N LYS A 24 -8.02 5.97 -1.68
CA LYS A 24 -8.42 4.58 -1.41
C LYS A 24 -8.43 4.32 0.09
N ARG A 25 -9.48 3.63 0.56
CA ARG A 25 -9.62 3.20 1.95
C ARG A 25 -9.84 1.69 2.02
N LEU A 26 -9.13 1.01 2.91
CA LEU A 26 -9.36 -0.40 3.22
C LEU A 26 -10.68 -0.55 3.98
N SER A 27 -11.53 -1.45 3.51
CA SER A 27 -12.79 -1.80 4.18
C SER A 27 -12.57 -2.80 5.33
N VAL A 28 -11.56 -3.66 5.20
CA VAL A 28 -11.18 -4.67 6.19
C VAL A 28 -10.41 -4.06 7.36
N ARG A 29 -10.47 -4.70 8.54
CA ARG A 29 -9.62 -4.33 9.68
C ARG A 29 -8.16 -4.55 9.30
N GLY A 30 -7.40 -3.47 9.25
CA GLY A 30 -5.98 -3.48 8.89
C GLY A 30 -5.48 -2.10 8.54
N GLY A 31 -4.26 -2.03 8.02
CA GLY A 31 -3.65 -0.80 7.55
C GLY A 31 -2.53 -1.10 6.56
N TYR A 32 -2.31 -0.19 5.62
CA TYR A 32 -1.17 -0.23 4.73
C TYR A 32 0.13 -0.17 5.55
N GLN A 33 1.04 -1.10 5.29
CA GLN A 33 2.38 -1.10 5.88
C GLN A 33 3.26 -0.15 5.08
N TRP A 34 3.17 1.15 5.39
CA TRP A 34 4.01 2.16 4.76
C TRP A 34 5.44 2.08 5.31
N PRO A 35 6.47 2.14 4.44
CA PRO A 35 7.86 2.17 4.89
C PRO A 35 8.06 3.39 5.80
N ARG A 36 8.66 3.14 6.96
CA ARG A 36 8.97 4.15 7.99
C ARG A 36 10.39 4.68 7.82
N LYS A 37 11.24 3.93 7.12
CA LYS A 37 12.64 4.26 6.85
C LYS A 37 12.92 4.20 5.34
N GLN A 38 13.88 5.00 4.89
CA GLN A 38 14.34 4.97 3.50
C GLN A 38 14.86 3.58 3.08
N SER A 39 15.46 2.84 4.00
CA SER A 39 15.95 1.48 3.76
C SER A 39 14.84 0.46 3.46
N GLU A 40 13.59 0.76 3.81
CA GLU A 40 12.43 -0.11 3.58
C GLU A 40 11.76 0.20 2.23
N VAL A 41 12.18 1.27 1.55
CA VAL A 41 11.66 1.62 0.23
C VAL A 41 12.22 0.62 -0.79
N ARG A 42 11.31 -0.10 -1.46
CA ARG A 42 11.63 -1.07 -2.49
C ARG A 42 10.60 -1.03 -3.61
N ASN A 43 10.99 -1.50 -4.78
CA ASN A 43 10.05 -1.75 -5.87
C ASN A 43 9.23 -3.00 -5.54
N LEU A 44 7.92 -2.91 -5.76
CA LEU A 44 7.01 -4.04 -5.57
C LEU A 44 6.80 -4.78 -6.89
N SER A 45 6.77 -6.10 -6.83
CA SER A 45 6.19 -6.93 -7.89
C SER A 45 4.66 -6.71 -7.95
N TRP A 46 4.04 -7.11 -9.07
CA TRP A 46 2.59 -7.02 -9.22
C TRP A 46 1.81 -7.79 -8.13
N ARG A 47 2.34 -8.93 -7.67
CA ARG A 47 1.71 -9.74 -6.62
C ARG A 47 1.77 -9.06 -5.25
N GLU A 48 2.92 -8.47 -4.91
CA GLU A 48 3.09 -7.71 -3.67
C GLU A 48 2.23 -6.44 -3.67
N PHE A 49 2.10 -5.78 -4.83
CA PHE A 49 1.20 -4.67 -5.00
C PHE A 49 -0.26 -5.08 -4.78
N ASP A 50 -0.71 -6.22 -5.33
CA ASP A 50 -2.06 -6.74 -5.11
C ASP A 50 -2.35 -7.04 -3.63
N TRP A 51 -1.38 -7.63 -2.93
CA TRP A 51 -1.47 -7.84 -1.48
C TRP A 51 -1.59 -6.52 -0.71
N LEU A 52 -0.71 -5.55 -1.00
CA LEU A 52 -0.80 -4.22 -0.40
C LEU A 52 -2.17 -3.59 -0.66
N MET A 53 -2.68 -3.68 -1.90
CA MET A 53 -3.97 -3.13 -2.31
C MET A 53 -5.17 -3.81 -1.64
N SER A 54 -4.99 -5.05 -1.20
CA SER A 54 -5.96 -5.85 -0.46
C SER A 54 -5.82 -5.70 1.07
N GLY A 55 -4.81 -4.97 1.54
CA GLY A 55 -4.52 -4.80 2.97
C GLY A 55 -3.85 -6.01 3.61
N ILE A 56 -3.25 -6.89 2.80
CA ILE A 56 -2.44 -8.03 3.21
C ILE A 56 -0.97 -7.56 3.33
N ASP A 57 -0.23 -8.15 4.27
CA ASP A 57 1.20 -7.84 4.42
C ASP A 57 1.97 -8.20 3.14
N ILE A 58 2.88 -7.32 2.73
CA ILE A 58 3.75 -7.52 1.56
C ILE A 58 4.77 -8.63 1.87
N ASP A 59 5.31 -8.63 3.10
CA ASP A 59 6.25 -9.65 3.53
C ASP A 59 5.48 -10.89 3.95
N GLN A 60 5.33 -11.81 3.01
CA GLN A 60 4.73 -13.13 3.25
C GLN A 60 5.84 -14.19 3.37
N PRO A 61 6.51 -14.34 4.53
CA PRO A 61 7.56 -15.34 4.71
C PRO A 61 7.07 -16.78 4.55
N LYS A 62 5.74 -17.00 4.59
CA LYS A 62 5.08 -18.29 4.40
C LYS A 62 4.43 -18.48 3.03
N ALA A 63 4.34 -17.44 2.20
CA ALA A 63 3.92 -17.63 0.82
C ALA A 63 5.09 -18.27 0.07
N LEU A 64 4.90 -19.50 -0.36
CA LEU A 64 5.88 -20.25 -1.15
C LEU A 64 6.45 -19.33 -2.24
N LYS A 65 7.79 -19.15 -2.23
CA LYS A 65 8.48 -18.56 -3.38
C LYS A 65 8.20 -19.50 -4.55
N ALA A 66 7.60 -18.97 -5.63
CA ALA A 66 7.59 -19.71 -6.88
C ALA A 66 9.05 -19.86 -7.32
N GLU A 67 9.48 -21.10 -7.51
CA GLU A 67 10.78 -21.45 -8.11
C GLU A 67 10.91 -20.89 -9.53
#